data_AF-Q6IB77-F1
#
_entry.id   AF-Q6IB77-F1
#
_cell.length_a   1.000
_cell.length_b   1.000
_cell.length_c   1.000
_cell.angle_alpha   90.00
_cell.angle_beta   90.00
_cell.angle_gamma   90.00
#
_symmetry.space_group_name_H-M   'P 1'
#
loop_
_entity.id
_entity.type
_entity.pdbx_description
1 polymer ?
#
loop_
_entity_poly.entity_id
_entity_poly.type
_entity_poly.pdbx_seq_one_letter_code
_entity_poly.pdbx_strand_id
1 'polypeptide(L)'
;MMLPLQGAQMLQMLEKSLRKSLPASLKVYGTVFHINHGNPFNLKAVVDKWPDFNTVVVCPQEQDMTDDLDHYTNTYQIYSKDPQNCQEFLGSPELINWKQHLQIQSSQPSLNEAIQNLAAIKSFKVKQTQRILYMAAETAKELTPFLLKSKILSPNGGKPKAINQEMFKLSSMDVTHAHLVNKFWHFGGNERSQRFIERCIQTFPTCCLLGPEGTPVCWDLMDQTGEMRMAGTLPEYRLHGLVTYVIYSHAQKLGKLGFPVYSHVDYSNEAMQKMSYTLQHVPIPRSWNQWNCVPL
;
A
#
# COMPACT_ATOMS: atom_id res chain seq x y z
N MET A 1 16.32 -18.13 -13.41
CA MET A 1 17.40 -17.17 -13.13
C MET A 1 16.82 -16.10 -12.22
N MET A 2 17.57 -15.59 -11.25
CA MET A 2 17.12 -14.53 -10.35
C MET A 2 18.02 -13.31 -10.57
N LEU A 3 17.43 -12.18 -10.94
CA LEU A 3 18.16 -10.96 -11.28
C LEU A 3 17.71 -9.82 -10.36
N PRO A 4 18.49 -9.46 -9.34
CA PRO A 4 18.31 -8.20 -8.64
C PRO A 4 18.55 -7.05 -9.62
N LEU A 5 17.55 -6.20 -9.82
CA LEU A 5 17.71 -5.01 -10.67
C LEU A 5 18.50 -3.95 -9.90
N GLN A 6 19.60 -3.49 -10.50
CA GLN A 6 20.47 -2.48 -9.92
C GLN A 6 20.60 -1.28 -10.87
N GLY A 7 20.69 -0.09 -10.28
CA GLY A 7 20.87 1.16 -11.02
C GLY A 7 19.56 1.79 -11.50
N ALA A 8 19.57 3.12 -11.59
CA ALA A 8 18.38 3.93 -11.90
C ALA A 8 17.74 3.58 -13.25
N GLN A 9 18.55 3.27 -14.27
CA GLN A 9 18.02 2.97 -15.61
C GLN A 9 17.16 1.70 -15.63
N MET A 10 17.61 0.62 -14.98
CA MET A 10 16.85 -0.64 -14.92
C MET A 10 15.56 -0.47 -14.13
N LEU A 11 15.61 0.25 -13.00
CA LEU A 11 14.43 0.50 -12.17
C LEU A 11 13.42 1.44 -12.86
N GLN A 12 13.87 2.45 -13.60
CA GLN A 12 12.99 3.30 -14.43
C GLN A 12 12.36 2.51 -15.58
N MET A 13 13.10 1.57 -16.20
CA MET A 13 12.53 0.67 -17.22
C MET A 13 11.49 -0.27 -16.61
N LEU A 14 11.73 -0.80 -15.41
CA LEU A 14 10.78 -1.63 -14.68
C LEU A 14 9.50 -0.83 -14.36
N GLU A 15 9.63 0.38 -13.84
CA GLU A 15 8.49 1.28 -13.56
C GLU A 15 7.63 1.51 -14.82
N LYS A 16 8.27 1.84 -15.95
CA LYS A 16 7.59 2.03 -17.24
C LYS A 16 6.89 0.77 -17.72
N SER A 17 7.49 -0.40 -17.52
CA SER A 17 6.90 -1.70 -17.88
C SER A 17 5.68 -2.01 -17.01
N LEU A 18 5.79 -1.80 -15.70
CA LEU A 18 4.70 -1.98 -14.75
C LEU A 18 3.55 -1.02 -15.02
N ARG A 19 3.81 0.24 -15.38
CA ARG A 19 2.77 1.23 -15.73
C ARG A 19 1.83 0.72 -16.82
N LYS A 20 2.34 -0.02 -17.81
CA LYS A 20 1.53 -0.61 -18.90
C LYS A 20 0.60 -1.73 -18.45
N SER A 21 0.88 -2.31 -17.29
CA SER A 21 0.12 -3.44 -16.72
C SER A 21 -0.83 -3.00 -15.59
N LEU A 22 -1.04 -1.69 -15.41
CA LEU A 22 -1.99 -1.18 -14.45
C LEU A 22 -3.43 -1.54 -14.86
N PRO A 23 -4.32 -1.83 -13.89
CA PRO A 23 -4.10 -1.78 -12.45
C PRO A 23 -3.50 -3.05 -11.83
N ALA A 24 -3.27 -4.12 -12.61
CA ALA A 24 -2.82 -5.41 -12.08
C ALA A 24 -1.42 -5.36 -11.43
N SER A 25 -0.60 -4.39 -11.83
CA SER A 25 0.73 -4.14 -11.26
C SER A 25 0.76 -3.09 -10.15
N LEU A 26 -0.38 -2.48 -9.75
CA LEU A 26 -0.38 -1.23 -8.97
C LEU A 26 0.45 -1.31 -7.69
N LYS A 27 0.33 -2.40 -6.92
CA LYS A 27 1.11 -2.58 -5.68
C LYS A 27 2.62 -2.58 -5.92
N VAL A 28 3.09 -3.20 -7.00
CA VAL A 28 4.53 -3.22 -7.33
C VAL A 28 4.95 -1.91 -7.97
N TYR A 29 4.13 -1.35 -8.85
CA TYR A 29 4.37 -0.05 -9.48
C TYR A 29 4.57 1.06 -8.43
N GLY A 30 3.68 1.14 -7.44
CA GLY A 30 3.78 2.13 -6.36
C GLY A 30 5.07 1.98 -5.56
N THR A 31 5.46 0.76 -5.22
CA THR A 31 6.72 0.51 -4.51
C THR A 31 7.93 0.89 -5.37
N VAL A 32 7.98 0.47 -6.63
CA VAL A 32 9.09 0.77 -7.56
C VAL A 32 9.21 2.28 -7.80
N PHE A 33 8.08 2.98 -7.89
CA PHE A 33 8.07 4.44 -7.95
C PHE A 33 8.82 5.02 -6.74
N HIS A 34 8.54 4.58 -5.51
CA HIS A 34 9.26 5.09 -4.33
C HIS A 34 10.72 4.61 -4.23
N ILE A 35 11.07 3.45 -4.80
CA ILE A 35 12.48 3.04 -4.96
C ILE A 35 13.21 4.05 -5.86
N ASN A 36 12.61 4.44 -6.99
CA ASN A 36 13.18 5.46 -7.89
C ASN A 36 13.26 6.86 -7.27
N HIS A 37 12.52 7.11 -6.18
CA HIS A 37 12.49 8.37 -5.43
C HIS A 37 13.17 8.25 -4.06
N GLY A 38 14.38 7.69 -4.06
CA GLY A 38 15.27 7.66 -2.89
C GLY A 38 15.22 6.39 -2.05
N ASN A 39 14.30 5.47 -2.33
CA ASN A 39 14.22 4.14 -1.69
C ASN A 39 14.30 4.15 -0.15
N PRO A 40 13.43 4.90 0.56
CA PRO A 40 13.60 5.12 1.99
C PRO A 40 13.38 3.85 2.86
N PHE A 41 12.75 2.82 2.30
CA PHE A 41 12.58 1.53 2.95
C PHE A 41 13.66 0.51 2.59
N ASN A 42 14.69 0.92 1.84
CA ASN A 42 15.81 0.06 1.42
C ASN A 42 15.32 -1.27 0.78
N LEU A 43 14.44 -1.14 -0.21
CA LEU A 43 13.85 -2.25 -0.93
C LEU A 43 14.70 -2.63 -2.15
N LYS A 44 14.66 -3.89 -2.56
CA LYS A 44 15.21 -4.40 -3.82
C LYS A 44 14.09 -4.93 -4.71
N ALA A 45 14.25 -4.75 -6.02
CA ALA A 45 13.40 -5.38 -7.03
C ALA A 45 14.17 -6.54 -7.67
N VAL A 46 13.55 -7.71 -7.74
CA VAL A 46 14.14 -8.94 -8.28
C VAL A 46 13.22 -9.51 -9.34
N VAL A 47 13.77 -9.88 -10.50
CA VAL A 47 13.02 -10.44 -11.63
C VAL A 47 13.55 -11.81 -12.04
N ASP A 48 12.71 -12.58 -12.73
CA ASP A 48 13.07 -13.89 -13.30
C ASP A 48 13.88 -13.81 -14.60
N LYS A 49 13.70 -12.73 -15.35
CA LYS A 49 14.38 -12.44 -16.62
C LYS A 49 14.46 -10.93 -16.84
N TRP A 50 15.44 -10.46 -17.61
CA TRP A 50 15.53 -9.03 -17.97
C TRP A 50 15.94 -8.87 -19.45
N PRO A 51 15.42 -7.86 -20.19
CA PRO A 51 14.41 -6.87 -19.80
C PRO A 51 12.96 -7.38 -19.86
N ASP A 52 12.72 -8.51 -20.51
CA ASP A 52 11.40 -9.10 -20.64
C ASP A 52 11.11 -10.09 -19.49
N PHE A 53 10.98 -9.54 -18.28
CA PHE A 53 10.60 -10.31 -17.09
C PHE A 53 9.18 -10.87 -17.24
N ASN A 54 8.91 -12.03 -16.64
CA ASN A 54 7.56 -12.53 -16.45
C ASN A 54 7.07 -12.19 -15.03
N THR A 55 7.90 -12.38 -14.01
CA THR A 55 7.58 -12.10 -12.60
C THR A 55 8.58 -11.14 -11.99
N VAL A 56 8.08 -10.23 -11.15
CA VAL A 56 8.87 -9.33 -10.32
C VAL A 56 8.43 -9.46 -8.86
N VAL A 57 9.41 -9.47 -7.97
CA VAL A 57 9.23 -9.41 -6.53
C VAL A 57 9.98 -8.18 -6.01
N VAL A 58 9.31 -7.36 -5.21
CA VAL A 58 9.93 -6.28 -4.45
C VAL A 58 9.89 -6.64 -2.98
N CYS A 59 11.01 -6.54 -2.29
CA CYS A 59 11.15 -6.91 -0.88
C CYS A 59 12.28 -6.09 -0.21
N PRO A 60 12.34 -6.05 1.12
CA PRO A 60 13.49 -5.44 1.80
C PRO A 60 14.80 -6.18 1.50
N GLN A 61 15.91 -5.50 1.73
CA GLN A 61 17.22 -6.16 1.80
C GLN A 61 17.26 -7.12 3.00
N GLU A 62 18.08 -8.16 2.90
CA GLU A 62 18.21 -9.18 3.95
C GLU A 62 18.61 -8.59 5.31
N GLN A 63 19.42 -7.53 5.32
CA GLN A 63 19.81 -6.82 6.54
C GLN A 63 18.65 -6.14 7.28
N ASP A 64 17.53 -5.87 6.59
CA ASP A 64 16.33 -5.29 7.21
C ASP A 64 15.37 -6.38 7.71
N MET A 65 15.43 -7.61 7.18
CA MET A 65 14.57 -8.75 7.54
C MET A 65 15.22 -9.60 8.64
N THR A 66 15.59 -9.00 9.77
CA THR A 66 16.32 -9.68 10.87
C THR A 66 15.41 -10.26 11.95
N ASP A 67 14.18 -9.77 12.09
CA ASP A 67 13.18 -10.31 13.01
C ASP A 67 12.25 -11.26 12.25
N ASP A 68 12.43 -12.57 12.45
CA ASP A 68 11.64 -13.62 11.79
C ASP A 68 10.13 -13.54 12.11
N LEU A 69 9.71 -12.75 13.11
CA LEU A 69 8.31 -12.56 13.48
C LEU A 69 7.71 -11.25 12.94
N ASP A 70 8.52 -10.38 12.33
CA ASP A 70 8.11 -9.07 11.82
C ASP A 70 7.56 -9.10 10.40
N HIS A 71 6.32 -9.58 10.27
CA HIS A 71 5.60 -9.55 9.00
C HIS A 71 5.29 -8.13 8.45
N TYR A 72 5.50 -7.05 9.23
CA TYR A 72 5.38 -5.68 8.71
C TYR A 72 6.59 -5.34 7.84
N THR A 73 7.78 -5.71 8.31
CA THR A 73 9.03 -5.55 7.55
C THR A 73 9.17 -6.64 6.49
N ASN A 74 8.93 -7.91 6.83
CA ASN A 74 9.06 -9.09 5.96
C ASN A 74 7.93 -9.16 4.91
N THR A 75 7.90 -8.17 4.02
CA THR A 75 6.85 -7.97 3.02
C THR A 75 7.40 -8.17 1.62
N TYR A 76 6.69 -8.97 0.83
CA TYR A 76 7.01 -9.21 -0.58
C TYR A 76 5.87 -8.70 -1.46
N GLN A 77 6.13 -7.71 -2.32
CA GLN A 77 5.16 -7.28 -3.33
C GLN A 77 5.41 -8.02 -4.64
N ILE A 78 4.39 -8.65 -5.20
CA ILE A 78 4.53 -9.54 -6.36
C ILE A 78 3.62 -9.08 -7.49
N TYR A 79 4.18 -9.05 -8.70
CA TYR A 79 3.45 -8.96 -9.95
C TYR A 79 4.01 -9.98 -10.93
N SER A 80 3.12 -10.70 -11.62
CA SER A 80 3.49 -11.65 -12.66
C SER A 80 2.60 -11.48 -13.89
N LYS A 81 3.20 -11.51 -15.09
CA LYS A 81 2.46 -11.63 -16.35
C LYS A 81 1.80 -13.01 -16.49
N ASP A 82 2.34 -14.02 -15.81
CA ASP A 82 1.81 -15.39 -15.75
C ASP A 82 1.73 -15.91 -14.29
N PRO A 83 0.69 -15.50 -13.53
CA PRO A 83 0.49 -15.90 -12.14
C PRO A 83 0.34 -17.41 -11.91
N GLN A 84 -0.01 -18.19 -12.93
CA GLN A 84 -0.21 -19.63 -12.81
C GLN A 84 1.12 -20.38 -12.83
N ASN A 85 2.11 -19.87 -13.57
CA ASN A 85 3.41 -20.53 -13.75
C ASN A 85 4.57 -19.83 -13.01
N CYS A 86 4.31 -18.80 -12.19
CA CYS A 86 5.36 -18.12 -11.43
C CYS A 86 5.88 -18.92 -10.21
N GLN A 87 5.27 -20.07 -9.91
CA GLN A 87 5.56 -20.88 -8.72
C GLN A 87 7.03 -21.27 -8.60
N GLU A 88 7.68 -21.69 -9.70
CA GLU A 88 9.08 -22.11 -9.69
C GLU A 88 10.01 -20.96 -9.25
N PHE A 89 9.80 -19.77 -9.82
CA PHE A 89 10.55 -18.58 -9.46
C PHE A 89 10.33 -18.19 -7.99
N LEU A 90 9.07 -18.11 -7.55
CA LEU A 90 8.73 -17.78 -6.16
C LEU A 90 9.22 -18.84 -5.15
N GLY A 91 9.33 -20.09 -5.57
CA GLY A 91 9.84 -21.20 -4.76
C GLY A 91 11.36 -21.26 -4.65
N SER A 92 12.10 -20.38 -5.33
CA SER A 92 13.56 -20.32 -5.29
C SER A 92 14.04 -19.97 -3.86
N PRO A 93 14.99 -20.74 -3.27
CA PRO A 93 15.39 -20.60 -1.87
C PRO A 93 15.89 -19.21 -1.46
N GLU A 94 16.49 -18.47 -2.40
CA GLU A 94 17.11 -17.16 -2.14
C GLU A 94 16.14 -15.98 -2.31
N LEU A 95 14.93 -16.21 -2.83
CA LEU A 95 14.01 -15.12 -3.17
C LEU A 95 13.09 -14.74 -2.00
N ILE A 96 12.45 -15.74 -1.40
CA ILE A 96 11.53 -15.57 -0.27
C ILE A 96 12.01 -16.46 0.86
N ASN A 97 12.30 -15.88 2.01
CA ASN A 97 12.62 -16.64 3.21
C ASN A 97 11.30 -17.20 3.77
N TRP A 98 10.99 -18.45 3.45
CA TRP A 98 9.76 -19.12 3.92
C TRP A 98 9.81 -19.55 5.39
N LYS A 99 10.92 -19.31 6.10
CA LYS A 99 11.10 -19.67 7.52
C LYS A 99 10.70 -18.55 8.50
N GLN A 100 10.29 -17.40 7.99
CA GLN A 100 9.82 -16.25 8.76
C GLN A 100 8.32 -16.04 8.60
N HIS A 101 7.72 -15.35 9.56
CA HIS A 101 6.43 -14.69 9.39
C HIS A 101 6.58 -13.59 8.36
N LEU A 102 5.82 -13.71 7.27
CA LEU A 102 5.88 -12.77 6.17
C LEU A 102 4.48 -12.45 5.65
N GLN A 103 4.38 -11.35 4.91
CA GLN A 103 3.20 -11.05 4.14
C GLN A 103 3.54 -10.87 2.65
N ILE A 104 2.75 -11.49 1.78
CA ILE A 104 2.81 -11.25 0.34
C ILE A 104 1.68 -10.28 -0.02
N GLN A 105 1.95 -9.28 -0.86
CA GLN A 105 0.94 -8.36 -1.36
C GLN A 105 0.93 -8.31 -2.89
N SER A 106 -0.27 -8.26 -3.47
CA SER A 106 -0.44 -8.10 -4.92
C SER A 106 -1.79 -7.51 -5.28
N SER A 107 -1.88 -6.96 -6.49
CA SER A 107 -3.16 -6.63 -7.12
C SER A 107 -3.77 -7.76 -7.93
N GLN A 108 -3.11 -8.92 -7.98
CA GLN A 108 -3.54 -10.08 -8.77
C GLN A 108 -4.10 -11.18 -7.86
N PRO A 109 -5.44 -11.35 -7.78
CA PRO A 109 -6.04 -12.43 -7.00
C PRO A 109 -5.69 -13.82 -7.55
N SER A 110 -5.33 -13.91 -8.83
CA SER A 110 -4.92 -15.16 -9.49
C SER A 110 -3.61 -15.75 -8.95
N LEU A 111 -2.79 -14.99 -8.21
CA LEU A 111 -1.60 -15.53 -7.53
C LEU A 111 -1.94 -16.49 -6.39
N ASN A 112 -3.20 -16.52 -5.94
CA ASN A 112 -3.59 -17.33 -4.79
C ASN A 112 -3.27 -18.82 -5.00
N GLU A 113 -3.53 -19.38 -6.18
CA GLU A 113 -3.26 -20.79 -6.47
C GLU A 113 -1.77 -21.14 -6.33
N ALA A 114 -0.89 -20.36 -6.96
CA ALA A 114 0.55 -20.54 -6.85
C ALA A 114 1.04 -20.42 -5.39
N ILE A 115 0.49 -19.49 -4.61
CA ILE A 115 0.84 -19.31 -3.19
C ILE A 115 0.34 -20.49 -2.33
N GLN A 116 -0.85 -21.02 -2.58
CA GLN A 116 -1.36 -22.20 -1.86
C GLN A 116 -0.50 -23.45 -2.16
N ASN A 117 -0.08 -23.62 -3.41
CA ASN A 117 0.82 -24.71 -3.78
C ASN A 117 2.19 -24.57 -3.10
N LEU A 118 2.74 -23.35 -3.03
CA LEU A 118 3.97 -23.09 -2.28
C LEU A 118 3.79 -23.37 -0.79
N ALA A 119 2.63 -23.08 -0.21
CA ALA A 119 2.32 -23.39 1.18
C ALA A 119 2.42 -24.89 1.48
N ALA A 120 1.93 -25.73 0.56
CA ALA A 120 2.08 -27.18 0.64
C ALA A 120 3.52 -27.65 0.46
N ILE A 121 4.26 -27.08 -0.51
CA ILE A 121 5.64 -27.51 -0.84
C ILE A 121 6.64 -27.06 0.23
N LYS A 122 6.46 -25.86 0.79
CA LYS A 122 7.40 -25.21 1.73
C LYS A 122 6.94 -25.30 3.18
N SER A 123 5.83 -26.00 3.46
CA SER A 123 5.30 -26.24 4.79
C SER A 123 5.04 -24.95 5.59
N PHE A 124 4.13 -24.11 5.10
CA PHE A 124 3.64 -22.94 5.85
C PHE A 124 2.11 -22.85 5.80
N LYS A 125 1.51 -22.20 6.80
CA LYS A 125 0.10 -21.80 6.78
C LYS A 125 -0.05 -20.49 6.02
N VAL A 126 -1.09 -20.38 5.22
CA VAL A 126 -1.39 -19.15 4.49
C VAL A 126 -2.85 -18.74 4.64
N LYS A 127 -3.07 -17.44 4.87
CA LYS A 127 -4.40 -16.82 4.85
C LYS A 127 -4.44 -15.66 3.87
N GLN A 128 -5.25 -15.80 2.83
CA GLN A 128 -5.55 -14.71 1.89
C GLN A 128 -6.59 -13.76 2.49
N THR A 129 -6.37 -12.46 2.34
CA THR A 129 -7.33 -11.40 2.61
C THR A 129 -7.49 -10.56 1.35
N GLN A 130 -8.74 -10.32 0.95
CA GLN A 130 -9.08 -9.52 -0.23
C GLN A 130 -9.81 -8.24 0.19
N ARG A 131 -9.45 -7.12 -0.43
CA ARG A 131 -10.07 -5.82 -0.20
C ARG A 131 -10.33 -5.10 -1.52
N ILE A 132 -11.08 -4.01 -1.45
CA ILE A 132 -11.28 -3.13 -2.61
C ILE A 132 -10.08 -2.21 -2.68
N LEU A 133 -9.37 -2.21 -3.81
CA LEU A 133 -8.33 -1.23 -4.10
C LEU A 133 -9.01 0.02 -4.66
N TYR A 134 -8.57 1.20 -4.24
CA TYR A 134 -9.06 2.49 -4.71
C TYR A 134 -7.90 3.30 -5.28
N MET A 135 -8.10 3.89 -6.46
CA MET A 135 -7.18 4.86 -7.03
C MET A 135 -7.82 6.25 -6.98
N ALA A 136 -7.08 7.26 -6.54
CA ALA A 136 -7.60 8.64 -6.59
C ALA A 136 -7.93 9.02 -8.04
N ALA A 137 -8.96 9.87 -8.22
CA ALA A 137 -9.44 10.23 -9.56
C ALA A 137 -8.32 10.81 -10.45
N GLU A 138 -7.48 11.70 -9.90
CA GLU A 138 -6.37 12.30 -10.64
C GLU A 138 -5.30 11.26 -11.02
N THR A 139 -4.92 10.38 -10.09
CA THR A 139 -4.02 9.24 -10.38
C THR A 139 -4.60 8.35 -11.48
N ALA A 140 -5.91 8.08 -11.46
CA ALA A 140 -6.57 7.27 -12.47
C ALA A 140 -6.62 7.96 -13.84
N LYS A 141 -6.88 9.27 -13.88
CA LYS A 141 -6.82 10.05 -15.13
C LYS A 141 -5.45 9.96 -15.79
N GLU A 142 -4.39 10.02 -15.00
CA GLU A 142 -3.01 10.01 -15.52
C GLU A 142 -2.49 8.60 -15.88
N LEU A 143 -2.77 7.61 -15.03
CA LEU A 143 -2.17 6.28 -15.14
C LEU A 143 -3.07 5.26 -15.84
N THR A 144 -4.39 5.37 -15.68
CA THR A 144 -5.37 4.37 -16.14
C THR A 144 -6.67 5.03 -16.65
N PRO A 145 -6.61 5.95 -17.64
CA PRO A 145 -7.79 6.70 -18.10
C PRO A 145 -8.92 5.78 -18.60
N PHE A 146 -8.59 4.56 -19.03
CA PHE A 146 -9.58 3.56 -19.43
C PHE A 146 -10.49 3.10 -18.27
N LEU A 147 -10.04 3.14 -17.01
CA LEU A 147 -10.87 2.83 -15.82
C LEU A 147 -11.93 3.90 -15.52
N LEU A 148 -11.80 5.07 -16.15
CA LEU A 148 -12.75 6.18 -16.05
C LEU A 148 -13.77 6.22 -17.18
N LYS A 149 -13.57 5.41 -18.24
CA LYS A 149 -14.55 5.27 -19.32
C LYS A 149 -15.89 4.86 -18.71
N SER A 150 -16.97 5.55 -19.09
CA SER A 150 -18.35 5.41 -18.57
C SER A 150 -18.66 5.99 -17.18
N LYS A 151 -17.69 6.58 -16.46
CA LYS A 151 -17.99 7.24 -15.17
C LYS A 151 -18.34 8.72 -15.38
N ILE A 152 -19.50 9.14 -14.91
CA ILE A 152 -19.85 10.57 -14.82
C ILE A 152 -19.12 11.13 -13.60
N LEU A 153 -17.93 11.70 -13.84
CA LEU A 153 -17.18 12.43 -12.82
C LEU A 153 -17.66 13.88 -12.78
N SER A 154 -17.72 14.46 -11.58
CA SER A 154 -17.92 15.91 -11.46
C SER A 154 -16.71 16.62 -12.08
N PRO A 155 -16.91 17.67 -12.90
CA PRO A 155 -15.81 18.49 -13.41
C PRO A 155 -14.91 19.04 -12.29
N ASN A 156 -15.48 19.29 -11.12
CA ASN A 156 -14.79 19.83 -9.95
C ASN A 156 -14.10 18.76 -9.08
N GLY A 157 -14.14 17.49 -9.50
CA GLY A 157 -13.69 16.34 -8.72
C GLY A 157 -14.55 16.07 -7.49
N GLY A 158 -14.19 15.04 -6.73
CA GLY A 158 -14.76 14.79 -5.41
C GLY A 158 -14.12 15.70 -4.36
N LYS A 159 -14.94 16.38 -3.55
CA LYS A 159 -14.48 17.29 -2.49
C LYS A 159 -15.08 16.91 -1.14
N PRO A 160 -14.34 17.08 -0.03
CA PRO A 160 -14.89 16.90 1.30
C PRO A 160 -15.90 18.02 1.61
N LYS A 161 -16.77 17.75 2.59
CA LYS A 161 -17.56 18.82 3.22
C LYS A 161 -16.63 19.75 4.00
N ALA A 162 -17.04 21.00 4.19
CA ALA A 162 -16.37 21.90 5.11
C ALA A 162 -16.41 21.31 6.54
N ILE A 163 -15.32 21.54 7.29
CA ILE A 163 -15.19 21.17 8.70
C ILE A 163 -15.04 22.44 9.53
N ASN A 164 -15.27 22.37 10.85
CA ASN A 164 -14.97 23.46 11.76
C ASN A 164 -13.43 23.60 11.89
N GLN A 165 -12.83 24.48 11.10
CA GLN A 165 -11.38 24.69 11.09
C GLN A 165 -10.85 25.45 12.32
N GLU A 166 -11.71 26.13 13.07
CA GLU A 166 -11.33 26.74 14.35
C GLU A 166 -11.10 25.66 15.41
N MET A 167 -11.96 24.63 15.40
CA MET A 167 -11.88 23.48 16.31
C MET A 167 -10.87 22.41 15.84
N PHE A 168 -10.76 22.20 14.53
CA PHE A 168 -9.93 21.16 13.93
C PHE A 168 -8.87 21.77 13.01
N LYS A 169 -7.60 21.72 13.43
CA LYS A 169 -6.50 22.35 12.70
C LYS A 169 -5.73 21.33 11.87
N LEU A 170 -5.59 21.58 10.56
CA LEU A 170 -4.79 20.74 9.68
C LEU A 170 -3.31 20.81 10.05
N SER A 171 -2.68 19.66 10.23
CA SER A 171 -1.27 19.53 10.61
C SER A 171 -0.64 18.26 10.01
N SER A 172 0.58 17.95 10.42
CA SER A 172 1.29 16.70 10.12
C SER A 172 1.47 15.87 11.41
N MET A 173 1.63 14.57 11.24
CA MET A 173 1.89 13.65 12.35
C MET A 173 3.34 13.74 12.79
N ASP A 174 3.56 13.93 14.09
CA ASP A 174 4.86 13.68 14.75
C ASP A 174 5.03 12.19 15.13
N VAL A 175 6.28 11.71 15.21
CA VAL A 175 6.62 10.32 15.57
C VAL A 175 6.09 9.92 16.95
N THR A 176 5.99 10.87 17.88
CA THR A 176 5.40 10.66 19.21
C THR A 176 3.95 10.20 19.15
N HIS A 177 3.23 10.45 18.05
CA HIS A 177 1.86 9.99 17.83
C HIS A 177 1.76 8.56 17.27
N ALA A 178 2.87 7.86 17.02
CA ALA A 178 2.84 6.51 16.45
C ALA A 178 2.02 5.53 17.30
N HIS A 179 2.11 5.63 18.64
CA HIS A 179 1.33 4.81 19.56
C HIS A 179 -0.19 4.95 19.36
N LEU A 180 -0.66 6.17 19.02
CA LEU A 180 -2.06 6.46 18.76
C LEU A 180 -2.54 5.71 17.52
N VAL A 181 -1.78 5.82 16.43
CA VAL A 181 -2.07 5.09 15.19
C VAL A 181 -2.02 3.59 15.44
N ASN A 182 -1.02 3.11 16.17
CA ASN A 182 -0.85 1.69 16.49
C ASN A 182 -2.04 1.10 17.24
N LYS A 183 -2.65 1.89 18.14
CA LYS A 183 -3.84 1.49 18.91
C LYS A 183 -5.09 1.31 18.05
N PHE A 184 -5.28 2.15 17.03
CA PHE A 184 -6.51 2.17 16.22
C PHE A 184 -6.38 1.50 14.87
N TRP A 185 -5.16 1.21 14.42
CA TRP A 185 -4.93 0.53 13.16
C TRP A 185 -5.31 -0.94 13.24
N HIS A 186 -6.07 -1.42 12.26
CA HIS A 186 -6.55 -2.81 12.22
C HIS A 186 -5.43 -3.85 12.24
N PHE A 187 -4.26 -3.52 11.69
CA PHE A 187 -3.09 -4.38 11.71
C PHE A 187 -2.11 -4.00 12.83
N GLY A 188 -2.46 -3.06 13.72
CA GLY A 188 -1.61 -2.57 14.79
C GLY A 188 -1.73 -3.39 16.08
N GLY A 189 -1.30 -2.79 17.20
CA GLY A 189 -1.49 -3.33 18.55
C GLY A 189 -0.29 -4.08 19.12
N ASN A 190 0.88 -4.05 18.48
CA ASN A 190 2.11 -4.61 19.02
C ASN A 190 3.32 -3.68 18.79
N GLU A 191 4.48 -4.04 19.34
CA GLU A 191 5.70 -3.24 19.25
C GLU A 191 6.27 -3.19 17.82
N ARG A 192 6.10 -4.25 17.02
CA ARG A 192 6.59 -4.30 15.63
C ARG A 192 5.80 -3.35 14.75
N SER A 193 4.47 -3.36 14.89
CA SER A 193 3.60 -2.40 14.21
C SER A 193 3.89 -0.97 14.66
N GLN A 194 4.23 -0.74 15.93
CA GLN A 194 4.64 0.59 16.37
C GLN A 194 5.91 1.08 15.65
N ARG A 195 6.99 0.28 15.65
CA ARG A 195 8.23 0.64 14.93
C ARG A 195 8.00 0.88 13.44
N PHE A 196 7.15 0.05 12.82
CA PHE A 196 6.76 0.22 11.43
C PHE A 196 6.05 1.57 11.18
N ILE A 197 5.11 1.94 12.05
CA ILE A 197 4.38 3.22 11.98
C ILE A 197 5.34 4.40 12.19
N GLU A 198 6.24 4.32 13.17
CA GLU A 198 7.26 5.36 13.42
C GLU A 198 8.09 5.61 12.16
N ARG A 199 8.59 4.54 11.52
CA ARG A 199 9.33 4.62 10.25
C ARG A 199 8.50 5.25 9.13
N CYS A 200 7.21 4.93 9.03
CA CYS A 200 6.32 5.53 8.04
C CYS A 200 6.14 7.03 8.26
N ILE A 201 5.94 7.47 9.51
CA ILE A 201 5.77 8.89 9.87
C ILE A 201 7.05 9.69 9.56
N GLN A 202 8.22 9.13 9.85
CA GLN A 202 9.51 9.78 9.59
C GLN A 202 9.84 9.91 8.09
N THR A 203 9.30 9.00 7.28
CA THR A 203 9.69 8.87 5.87
C THR A 203 8.79 9.64 4.92
N PHE A 204 7.47 9.54 5.11
CA PHE A 204 6.51 10.06 4.15
C PHE A 204 5.85 11.35 4.64
N PRO A 205 5.38 12.22 3.72
CA PRO A 205 4.43 13.25 4.07
C PRO A 205 3.25 12.64 4.83
N THR A 206 2.88 13.26 5.95
CA THR A 206 1.72 12.84 6.75
C THR A 206 0.68 13.95 6.79
N CYS A 207 -0.55 13.60 7.19
CA CYS A 207 -1.64 14.54 7.37
C CYS A 207 -2.50 14.16 8.57
N CYS A 208 -2.82 15.14 9.42
CA CYS A 208 -3.77 14.97 10.51
C CYS A 208 -4.59 16.23 10.78
N LEU A 209 -5.64 16.07 11.58
CA LEU A 209 -6.38 17.16 12.22
C LEU A 209 -6.09 17.11 13.71
N LEU A 210 -5.62 18.21 14.25
CA LEU A 210 -5.50 18.42 15.70
C LEU A 210 -6.84 18.88 16.24
N GLY A 211 -7.28 18.28 17.35
CA GLY A 211 -8.48 18.69 18.07
C GLY A 211 -8.24 19.84 19.06
N PRO A 212 -9.22 20.15 19.92
CA PRO A 212 -9.14 21.24 20.90
C PRO A 212 -7.94 21.15 21.86
N GLU A 213 -7.52 19.93 22.20
CA GLU A 213 -6.38 19.68 23.11
C GLU A 213 -5.03 19.76 22.39
N GLY A 214 -5.00 20.06 21.09
CA GLY A 214 -3.78 20.11 20.28
C GLY A 214 -3.22 18.74 19.89
N THR A 215 -3.94 17.65 20.16
CA THR A 215 -3.57 16.27 19.80
C THR A 215 -4.30 15.80 18.54
N PRO A 216 -3.72 14.87 17.75
CA PRO A 216 -4.38 14.34 16.56
C PRO A 216 -5.68 13.59 16.88
N VAL A 217 -6.79 14.02 16.27
CA VAL A 217 -8.11 13.36 16.39
C VAL A 217 -8.49 12.57 15.14
N CYS A 218 -7.86 12.90 14.01
CA CYS A 218 -8.03 12.23 12.72
C CYS A 218 -6.73 12.30 11.93
N TRP A 219 -6.34 11.22 11.25
CA TRP A 219 -5.07 11.14 10.53
C TRP A 219 -5.16 10.21 9.33
N ASP A 220 -4.17 10.33 8.45
CA ASP A 220 -3.88 9.38 7.38
C ASP A 220 -2.37 9.32 7.11
N LEU A 221 -1.87 8.12 6.83
CA LEU A 221 -0.46 7.85 6.59
C LEU A 221 -0.29 6.92 5.38
N MET A 222 0.85 7.10 4.71
CA MET A 222 1.36 6.16 3.72
C MET A 222 2.19 5.06 4.36
N ASP A 223 2.20 3.87 3.76
CA ASP A 223 3.12 2.79 4.10
C ASP A 223 4.24 2.61 3.06
N GLN A 224 5.17 1.67 3.30
CA GLN A 224 6.32 1.39 2.44
C GLN A 224 6.01 1.07 0.97
N THR A 225 4.75 0.74 0.64
CA THR A 225 4.32 0.47 -0.74
C THR A 225 3.87 1.74 -1.47
N GLY A 226 3.82 2.88 -0.79
CA GLY A 226 3.22 4.10 -1.32
C GLY A 226 1.70 4.16 -1.17
N GLU A 227 1.11 3.22 -0.43
CA GLU A 227 -0.33 3.14 -0.23
C GLU A 227 -0.78 3.96 0.97
N MET A 228 -1.85 4.76 0.84
CA MET A 228 -2.54 5.33 2.02
C MET A 228 -3.30 4.22 2.75
N ARG A 229 -2.85 3.84 3.95
CA ARG A 229 -3.30 2.60 4.63
C ARG A 229 -3.73 2.76 6.08
N MET A 230 -3.23 3.78 6.79
CA MET A 230 -3.37 3.88 8.25
C MET A 230 -4.28 5.04 8.67
N ALA A 231 -5.30 5.33 7.86
CA ALA A 231 -6.32 6.34 8.20
C ALA A 231 -7.09 5.96 9.47
N GLY A 232 -7.37 6.95 10.31
CA GLY A 232 -8.11 6.77 11.55
C GLY A 232 -8.80 8.04 12.04
N THR A 233 -9.88 7.86 12.78
CA THR A 233 -10.55 8.93 13.53
C THR A 233 -10.93 8.39 14.90
N LEU A 234 -10.59 9.16 15.93
CA LEU A 234 -10.98 8.88 17.31
C LEU A 234 -12.51 8.71 17.43
N PRO A 235 -13.01 7.72 18.18
CA PRO A 235 -14.44 7.39 18.24
C PRO A 235 -15.38 8.58 18.44
N GLU A 236 -15.06 9.46 19.38
CA GLU A 236 -15.82 10.63 19.79
C GLU A 236 -15.85 11.75 18.73
N TYR A 237 -14.95 11.72 17.74
CA TYR A 237 -14.89 12.67 16.63
C TYR A 237 -15.41 12.09 15.30
N ARG A 238 -15.89 10.85 15.28
CA ARG A 238 -16.43 10.20 14.06
C ARG A 238 -17.72 10.87 13.58
N LEU A 239 -18.09 10.58 12.33
CA LEU A 239 -19.33 11.06 11.68
C LEU A 239 -19.39 12.57 11.35
N HIS A 240 -18.29 13.31 11.55
CA HIS A 240 -18.18 14.74 11.17
C HIS A 240 -17.52 14.98 9.80
N GLY A 241 -17.23 13.92 9.03
CA GLY A 241 -16.55 14.04 7.73
C GLY A 241 -15.05 14.34 7.80
N LEU A 242 -14.44 14.31 9.00
CA LEU A 242 -13.03 14.62 9.23
C LEU A 242 -12.09 13.73 8.40
N VAL A 243 -12.36 12.42 8.35
CA VAL A 243 -11.52 11.47 7.59
C VAL A 243 -11.52 11.78 6.09
N THR A 244 -12.67 12.17 5.53
CA THR A 244 -12.77 12.61 4.13
C THR A 244 -11.94 13.86 3.88
N TYR A 245 -11.94 14.80 4.84
CA TYR A 245 -11.16 16.03 4.75
C TYR A 245 -9.65 15.76 4.84
N VAL A 246 -9.21 14.90 5.76
CA VAL A 246 -7.80 14.52 5.92
C VAL A 246 -7.30 13.78 4.68
N ILE A 247 -8.03 12.78 4.19
CA ILE A 247 -7.63 12.02 3.00
C ILE A 247 -7.57 12.92 1.77
N TYR A 248 -8.55 13.82 1.58
CA TYR A 248 -8.48 14.79 0.50
C TYR A 248 -7.25 15.69 0.61
N SER A 249 -6.98 16.26 1.78
CA SER A 249 -5.82 17.13 2.01
C SER A 249 -4.50 16.39 1.80
N HIS A 250 -4.43 15.13 2.26
CA HIS A 250 -3.27 14.27 2.07
C HIS A 250 -3.06 13.95 0.59
N ALA A 251 -4.09 13.50 -0.12
CA ALA A 251 -4.04 13.23 -1.55
C ALA A 251 -3.60 14.45 -2.38
N GLN A 252 -4.05 15.66 -2.01
CA GLN A 252 -3.59 16.90 -2.66
C GLN A 252 -2.10 17.18 -2.39
N LYS A 253 -1.62 16.94 -1.16
CA LYS A 253 -0.21 17.08 -0.78
C LYS A 253 0.67 16.10 -1.58
N LEU A 254 0.24 14.85 -1.68
CA LEU A 254 0.94 13.80 -2.42
C LEU A 254 0.93 14.03 -3.93
N GLY A 255 -0.21 14.45 -4.50
CA GLY A 255 -0.33 14.77 -5.93
C GLY A 255 0.59 15.91 -6.36
N LYS A 256 0.81 16.92 -5.51
CA LYS A 256 1.79 18.00 -5.76
C LYS A 256 3.23 17.50 -5.80
N LEU A 257 3.52 16.37 -5.14
CA LEU A 257 4.83 15.70 -5.19
C LEU A 257 4.93 14.69 -6.33
N GLY A 258 3.88 14.55 -7.15
CA GLY A 258 3.81 13.57 -8.24
C GLY A 258 3.60 12.13 -7.78
N PHE A 259 3.21 11.90 -6.52
CA PHE A 259 3.05 10.55 -5.99
C PHE A 259 1.74 9.92 -6.50
N PRO A 260 1.76 8.65 -6.94
CA PRO A 260 0.52 7.94 -7.28
C PRO A 260 -0.31 7.72 -6.01
N VAL A 261 -1.50 8.30 -5.96
CA VAL A 261 -2.39 8.18 -4.79
C VAL A 261 -3.35 7.02 -4.95
N TYR A 262 -3.24 6.03 -4.06
CA TYR A 262 -4.11 4.87 -3.98
C TYR A 262 -4.22 4.34 -2.54
N SER A 263 -5.24 3.52 -2.28
CA SER A 263 -5.54 2.96 -0.96
C SER A 263 -6.33 1.66 -1.07
N HIS A 264 -6.61 1.01 0.05
CA HIS A 264 -7.56 -0.09 0.11
C HIS A 264 -8.59 0.10 1.20
N VAL A 265 -9.76 -0.51 1.01
CA VAL A 265 -10.84 -0.52 1.99
C VAL A 265 -11.40 -1.92 2.11
N ASP A 266 -11.60 -2.35 3.36
CA ASP A 266 -12.28 -3.60 3.68
C ASP A 266 -13.74 -3.58 3.20
N TYR A 267 -14.26 -4.71 2.72
CA TYR A 267 -15.64 -4.79 2.24
C TYR A 267 -16.67 -4.47 3.33
N SER A 268 -16.33 -4.71 4.60
CA SER A 268 -17.20 -4.37 5.74
C SER A 268 -17.15 -2.88 6.13
N ASN A 269 -16.18 -2.11 5.62
CA ASN A 269 -15.99 -0.72 6.02
C ASN A 269 -16.78 0.25 5.13
N GLU A 270 -18.10 0.29 5.33
CA GLU A 270 -19.02 1.13 4.56
C GLU A 270 -18.69 2.63 4.65
N ALA A 271 -18.22 3.08 5.82
CA ALA A 271 -17.86 4.48 6.04
C ALA A 271 -16.73 4.93 5.09
N MET A 272 -15.69 4.10 4.94
CA MET A 272 -14.58 4.39 4.04
C MET A 272 -14.96 4.21 2.57
N GLN A 273 -15.87 3.30 2.24
CA GLN A 273 -16.41 3.19 0.88
C GLN A 273 -17.21 4.44 0.48
N LYS A 274 -18.04 4.96 1.39
CA LYS A 274 -18.78 6.22 1.20
C LYS A 274 -17.83 7.42 1.06
N MET A 275 -16.76 7.45 1.85
CA MET A 275 -15.69 8.45 1.71
C MET A 275 -15.06 8.38 0.31
N SER A 276 -14.63 7.20 -0.12
CA SER A 276 -14.04 6.98 -1.45
C SER A 276 -15.00 7.39 -2.58
N TYR A 277 -16.29 7.08 -2.46
CA TYR A 277 -17.31 7.55 -3.40
C TYR A 277 -17.41 9.09 -3.42
N THR A 278 -17.44 9.73 -2.25
CA THR A 278 -17.50 11.20 -2.12
C THR A 278 -16.31 11.88 -2.79
N LEU A 279 -15.12 11.29 -2.66
CA LEU A 279 -13.89 11.77 -3.31
C LEU A 279 -13.71 11.26 -4.75
N GLN A 280 -14.70 10.53 -5.29
CA GLN A 280 -14.67 9.95 -6.64
C GLN A 280 -13.46 9.05 -6.91
N HIS A 281 -12.96 8.38 -5.88
CA HIS A 281 -11.94 7.36 -6.05
C HIS A 281 -12.49 6.22 -6.91
N VAL A 282 -11.63 5.65 -7.74
CA VAL A 282 -11.95 4.56 -8.66
C VAL A 282 -11.81 3.23 -7.91
N PRO A 283 -12.91 2.51 -7.60
CA PRO A 283 -12.81 1.17 -7.03
C PRO A 283 -12.30 0.17 -8.09
N ILE A 284 -11.46 -0.74 -7.63
CA ILE A 284 -10.94 -1.89 -8.37
C ILE A 284 -11.16 -3.12 -7.46
N PRO A 285 -12.32 -3.78 -7.58
CA PRO A 285 -12.73 -4.85 -6.67
C PRO A 285 -11.77 -6.04 -6.69
N ARG A 286 -11.54 -6.66 -5.52
CA ARG A 286 -10.69 -7.85 -5.33
C ARG A 286 -9.23 -7.67 -5.78
N SER A 287 -8.80 -6.43 -6.02
CA SER A 287 -7.46 -6.09 -6.48
C SER A 287 -6.53 -5.60 -5.39
N TRP A 288 -6.91 -5.71 -4.12
CA TRP A 288 -5.95 -5.68 -3.02
C TRP A 288 -5.94 -7.05 -2.37
N ASN A 289 -4.82 -7.76 -2.48
CA ASN A 289 -4.64 -9.10 -1.94
C ASN A 289 -3.43 -9.09 -1.01
N GLN A 290 -3.62 -9.65 0.19
CA GLN A 290 -2.54 -9.93 1.13
C GLN A 290 -2.61 -11.38 1.58
N TRP A 291 -1.49 -12.09 1.52
CA TRP A 291 -1.33 -13.43 2.07
C TRP A 291 -0.42 -13.38 3.28
N ASN A 292 -0.98 -13.65 4.46
CA ASN A 292 -0.17 -13.80 5.67
C ASN A 292 0.32 -15.24 5.73
N CYS A 293 1.64 -15.40 5.76
CA CYS A 293 2.31 -16.70 5.72
C CYS A 293 3.03 -16.93 7.06
N VAL A 294 2.79 -18.08 7.67
CA VAL A 294 3.37 -18.48 8.96
C VAL A 294 3.96 -19.88 8.79
N PRO A 295 5.27 -20.07 9.01
CA PRO A 295 5.90 -21.39 8.96
C PRO A 295 5.18 -22.41 9.85
N LEU A 296 5.15 -23.69 9.43
CA LEU A 296 4.63 -24.79 10.25
C LEU A 296 5.61 -25.22 11.34
#